data_AF-A0A7S2FLJ7-F1
#
_entry.id   AF-A0A7S2FLJ7-F1
#
_cell.length_a   1.000
_cell.length_b   1.000
_cell.length_c   1.000
_cell.angle_alpha   90.00
_cell.angle_beta   90.00
_cell.angle_gamma   90.00
#
_symmetry.space_group_name_H-M   'P 1'
#
loop_
_entity.id
_entity.type
_entity.pdbx_description
1 polymer ?
#
loop_
_entity_poly.entity_id
_entity_poly.type
_entity_poly.pdbx_seq_one_letter_code
_entity_poly.pdbx_strand_id
1 'polypeptide(L)'
;AEAMQMLLAPSERELKALPTDSWNIPTVPKDAGWEDQTTSGEVECIIVPCVALDGQRRRLGHGRGYYDSFIQRTTDARLARGLPPPTTIGVALEDQFLG
;
A
#
# COMPACT_ATOMS: atom_id res chain seq x y z
N ALA A 1 -4.85 7.67 -14.88
CA ALA A 1 -5.42 7.28 -13.58
C ALA A 1 -4.60 7.99 -12.51
N GLU A 2 -5.23 8.60 -11.49
CA GLU A 2 -4.47 9.17 -10.37
C GLU A 2 -3.69 8.05 -9.66
N ALA A 3 -2.45 8.34 -9.27
CA ALA A 3 -1.59 7.40 -8.57
C ALA A 3 -2.03 7.26 -7.11
N MET A 4 -1.99 6.03 -6.58
CA MET A 4 -2.22 5.79 -5.15
C MET A 4 -1.14 6.47 -4.31
N GLN A 5 -1.56 7.20 -3.28
CA GLN A 5 -0.70 7.81 -2.27
C GLN A 5 -0.79 7.01 -0.96
N MET A 6 0.31 6.95 -0.19
CA MET A 6 0.31 6.46 1.18
C MET A 6 0.43 7.63 2.13
N LEU A 7 -0.63 7.89 2.88
CA LEU A 7 -0.74 9.02 3.79
C LEU A 7 -0.51 8.58 5.24
N LEU A 8 0.30 9.33 5.98
CA LEU A 8 0.54 9.09 7.40
C LEU A 8 -0.70 9.50 8.20
N ALA A 9 -1.34 8.52 8.84
CA ALA A 9 -2.45 8.79 9.75
C ALA A 9 -1.93 9.56 10.98
N PRO A 10 -2.48 10.75 11.31
CA PRO A 10 -1.97 11.54 12.43
C PRO A 10 -2.34 10.93 13.79
N SER A 11 -3.44 10.17 13.86
CA SER A 11 -3.86 9.44 15.05
C SER A 11 -4.78 8.26 14.73
N GLU A 12 -4.87 7.30 15.65
CA GLU A 12 -5.86 6.21 15.57
C GLU A 12 -7.30 6.73 15.55
N ARG A 13 -7.57 7.82 16.28
CA ARG A 13 -8.89 8.46 16.32
C ARG A 13 -9.30 8.97 14.94
N GLU A 14 -8.40 9.66 14.25
CA GLU A 14 -8.67 10.18 12.91
C GLU A 14 -8.79 9.05 11.87
N LEU A 15 -7.96 8.01 11.98
CA LEU A 15 -8.06 6.82 11.15
C LEU A 15 -9.44 6.14 11.27
N LYS A 16 -9.95 6.01 12.50
CA LYS A 16 -11.29 5.43 12.76
C LYS A 16 -12.45 6.32 12.33
N ALA A 17 -12.22 7.62 12.16
CA ALA A 17 -13.24 8.59 11.78
C ALA A 17 -13.35 8.80 10.26
N LEU A 18 -12.55 8.09 9.46
CA LEU A 18 -12.54 8.24 8.01
C LEU A 18 -13.91 7.87 7.39
N PRO A 19 -14.39 8.66 6.41
CA PRO A 19 -15.52 8.26 5.60
C PRO A 19 -15.15 7.08 4.71
N THR A 20 -16.14 6.30 4.31
CA THR A 20 -15.95 5.19 3.37
C THR A 20 -16.21 5.61 1.94
N ASP A 21 -15.46 5.04 1.00
CA ASP A 21 -15.70 5.18 -0.44
C ASP A 21 -16.83 4.25 -0.94
N SER A 22 -17.01 4.19 -2.27
CA SER A 22 -18.02 3.31 -2.90
C SER A 22 -17.74 1.81 -2.74
N TRP A 23 -16.56 1.43 -2.25
CA TRP A 23 -16.18 0.06 -1.92
C TRP A 23 -16.25 -0.23 -0.42
N ASN A 24 -16.81 0.71 0.35
CA ASN A 24 -16.91 0.65 1.79
C ASN A 24 -15.54 0.62 2.51
N ILE A 25 -14.51 1.21 1.88
CA ILE A 25 -13.15 1.30 2.44
C ILE A 25 -12.94 2.67 3.07
N PRO A 26 -12.50 2.76 4.35
CA PRO A 26 -12.11 4.02 4.97
C PRO A 26 -11.04 4.73 4.14
N THR A 27 -11.37 5.89 3.58
CA THR A 27 -10.55 6.60 2.60
C THR A 27 -10.32 8.03 3.05
N VAL A 28 -9.06 8.48 2.96
CA VAL A 28 -8.68 9.84 3.33
C VAL A 28 -9.26 10.85 2.33
N PRO A 29 -10.05 11.84 2.78
CA PRO A 29 -10.51 12.93 1.92
C PRO A 29 -9.32 13.70 1.32
N LYS A 30 -9.46 14.17 0.08
CA LYS A 30 -8.38 14.88 -0.63
C LYS A 30 -7.91 16.16 0.08
N ASP A 31 -8.77 16.77 0.89
CA ASP A 31 -8.56 18.00 1.64
C ASP A 31 -8.12 17.78 3.11
N ALA A 32 -7.92 16.53 3.53
CA ALA A 32 -7.54 16.20 4.91
C ALA A 32 -6.12 16.65 5.29
N GLY A 33 -5.25 16.92 4.31
CA GLY A 33 -3.90 17.45 4.55
C GLY A 33 -2.95 16.48 5.27
N TRP A 34 -3.21 15.18 5.23
CA TRP A 34 -2.33 14.17 5.81
C TRP A 34 -1.02 14.08 5.02
N GLU A 35 0.08 13.78 5.72
CA GLU A 35 1.42 13.78 5.12
C GLU A 35 1.59 12.63 4.13
N ASP A 36 2.05 12.92 2.91
CA ASP A 36 2.33 11.91 1.88
C ASP A 36 3.71 11.27 2.08
N GLN A 37 3.72 9.97 2.38
CA GLN A 37 4.92 9.16 2.60
C GLN A 37 5.33 8.36 1.36
N THR A 38 4.65 8.54 0.21
CA THR A 38 4.86 7.71 -0.99
C THR A 38 6.31 7.73 -1.49
N THR A 39 6.97 8.89 -1.39
CA THR A 39 8.34 9.11 -1.88
C THR A 39 9.31 9.60 -0.80
N SER A 40 8.92 9.54 0.48
CA SER A 40 9.80 9.97 1.58
C SER A 40 11.03 9.05 1.74
N GLY A 41 10.88 7.79 1.33
CA GLY A 41 11.87 6.73 1.60
C GLY A 41 11.81 6.20 3.04
N GLU A 42 10.87 6.67 3.87
CA GLU A 42 10.70 6.21 5.26
C GLU A 42 9.92 4.88 5.35
N VAL A 43 9.15 4.51 4.32
CA VAL A 43 8.32 3.29 4.34
C VAL A 43 9.19 2.05 4.18
N GLU A 44 9.45 1.33 5.28
CA GLU A 44 10.35 0.16 5.29
C GLU A 44 9.63 -1.18 5.04
N CYS A 45 8.32 -1.21 5.26
CA CYS A 45 7.49 -2.40 5.13
C CYS A 45 6.15 -2.03 4.50
N ILE A 46 5.66 -2.88 3.60
CA ILE A 46 4.37 -2.74 2.92
C ILE A 46 3.59 -4.03 3.10
N ILE A 47 2.41 -3.92 3.73
CA ILE A 47 1.41 -4.99 3.72
C ILE A 47 0.65 -4.88 2.40
N VAL A 48 0.79 -5.89 1.54
CA VAL A 48 0.28 -5.86 0.18
C VAL A 48 -1.01 -6.69 0.10
N PRO A 49 -2.18 -6.09 -0.20
CA PRO A 49 -3.40 -6.85 -0.43
C PRO A 49 -3.32 -7.61 -1.76
N CYS A 50 -4.02 -8.74 -1.79
CA CYS A 50 -4.03 -9.64 -2.94
C CYS A 50 -5.38 -10.32 -3.09
N VAL A 51 -5.70 -10.70 -4.34
CA VAL A 51 -6.74 -11.67 -4.67
C VAL A 51 -6.19 -13.07 -4.48
N ALA A 52 -4.95 -13.30 -4.92
CA ALA A 52 -4.24 -14.57 -4.74
C ALA A 52 -2.73 -14.37 -4.54
N LEU A 53 -2.09 -15.32 -3.87
CA LEU A 53 -0.65 -15.42 -3.64
C LEU A 53 -0.21 -16.87 -3.86
N ASP A 54 1.06 -17.09 -4.19
CA ASP A 54 1.61 -18.45 -4.31
C ASP A 54 2.92 -18.66 -3.55
N GLY A 55 3.41 -19.91 -3.53
CA GLY A 55 4.67 -20.27 -2.87
C GLY A 55 5.92 -19.60 -3.47
N GLN A 56 5.81 -19.01 -4.65
CA GLN A 56 6.89 -18.23 -5.28
C GLN A 56 6.82 -16.73 -4.94
N ARG A 57 5.88 -16.32 -4.07
CA ARG A 57 5.63 -14.92 -3.68
C ARG A 57 5.10 -14.07 -4.84
N ARG A 58 4.54 -14.69 -5.88
CA ARG A 58 3.82 -13.97 -6.94
C ARG A 58 2.44 -13.60 -6.42
N ARG A 59 1.95 -12.45 -6.86
CA ARG A 59 0.69 -11.86 -6.37
C ARG A 59 -0.24 -11.55 -7.54
N LEU A 60 -1.51 -11.89 -7.37
CA LEU A 60 -2.60 -11.39 -8.22
C LEU A 60 -3.34 -10.28 -7.48
N GLY A 61 -3.46 -9.09 -8.09
CA GLY A 61 -4.30 -8.00 -7.60
C GLY A 61 -5.63 -7.91 -8.37
N HIS A 62 -6.44 -6.90 -8.06
CA HIS A 62 -7.71 -6.62 -8.78
C HIS A 62 -7.51 -6.02 -10.20
N GLY A 63 -6.30 -6.08 -10.78
CA GLY A 63 -6.03 -5.76 -12.19
C GLY A 63 -5.62 -4.31 -12.50
N ARG A 64 -5.71 -3.36 -11.56
CA ARG A 64 -5.38 -1.94 -11.83
C ARG A 64 -3.91 -1.55 -11.64
N GLY A 65 -3.09 -2.41 -11.04
CA GLY A 65 -1.65 -2.19 -10.89
C GLY A 65 -1.23 -1.11 -9.88
N TYR A 66 -2.13 -0.69 -8.98
CA TYR A 66 -1.85 0.36 -7.99
C TYR A 66 -0.66 0.00 -7.08
N TYR A 67 -0.65 -1.22 -6.54
CA TYR A 67 0.41 -1.68 -5.65
C TYR A 67 1.72 -1.94 -6.38
N ASP A 68 1.69 -2.40 -7.62
CA ASP A 68 2.92 -2.60 -8.41
C ASP A 68 3.63 -1.26 -8.65
N SER A 69 2.85 -0.24 -9.02
CA SER A 69 3.35 1.12 -9.20
C SER A 69 3.83 1.75 -7.88
N PHE A 70 3.15 1.49 -6.77
CA PHE A 70 3.52 2.01 -5.46
C PHE A 70 4.81 1.39 -4.93
N ILE A 71 4.93 0.05 -4.99
CA ILE A 71 6.14 -0.68 -4.57
C ILE A 71 7.37 -0.18 -5.35
N GLN A 72 7.22 0.06 -6.66
CA GLN A 72 8.30 0.62 -7.47
C GLN A 72 8.73 2.01 -6.96
N ARG A 73 7.78 2.94 -6.79
CA ARG A 73 8.08 4.30 -6.31
C ARG A 73 8.76 4.31 -4.94
N THR A 74 8.28 3.48 -4.01
CA THR A 74 8.88 3.38 -2.67
C THR A 74 10.27 2.75 -2.73
N THR A 75 10.48 1.75 -3.59
CA THR A 75 11.80 1.17 -3.82
C THR A 75 12.78 2.22 -4.34
N ASP A 76 12.39 2.97 -5.36
CA ASP A 76 13.23 4.02 -5.95
C ASP A 76 13.58 5.11 -4.92
N ALA A 77 12.60 5.54 -4.11
CA ALA A 77 12.80 6.53 -3.05
C ALA A 77 13.77 6.04 -1.96
N ARG A 78 13.70 4.76 -1.57
CA ARG A 78 14.63 4.18 -0.60
C ARG A 78 16.04 4.03 -1.17
N LEU A 79 16.16 3.54 -2.40
CA LEU A 79 17.44 3.38 -3.07
C LEU A 79 18.15 4.72 -3.28
N ALA A 80 17.41 5.79 -3.61
CA ALA A 80 17.95 7.14 -3.72
C ALA A 80 18.59 7.66 -2.42
N ARG A 81 18.21 7.10 -1.27
CA ARG A 81 18.76 7.41 0.05
C ARG A 81 19.83 6.41 0.52
N GLY A 82 20.19 5.44 -0.31
CA GLY A 82 21.12 4.36 0.07
C GLY A 82 20.52 3.35 1.04
N LEU A 83 19.19 3.27 1.14
CA LEU A 83 18.46 2.31 1.99
C LEU A 83 18.05 1.07 1.18
N PRO A 84 17.89 -0.10 1.82
CA PRO A 84 17.40 -1.30 1.13
C PRO A 84 15.94 -1.11 0.67
N PRO A 85 15.47 -1.85 -0.37
CA PRO A 85 14.06 -1.87 -0.78
C PRO A 85 13.11 -2.19 0.38
N PRO A 86 11.84 -1.76 0.32
CA PRO A 86 10.87 -2.06 1.36
C PRO A 86 10.60 -3.57 1.41
N THR A 87 10.45 -4.11 2.61
CA THR A 87 9.94 -5.48 2.80
C THR A 87 8.48 -5.53 2.37
N THR A 88 8.11 -6.50 1.53
CA THR A 88 6.71 -6.70 1.12
C THR A 88 6.16 -7.96 1.78
N ILE A 89 4.99 -7.83 2.39
CA ILE A 89 4.31 -8.91 3.09
C ILE A 89 2.92 -9.06 2.48
N GLY A 90 2.68 -10.19 1.82
CA GLY A 90 1.35 -10.58 1.36
C GLY A 90 0.57 -11.25 2.50
N VAL A 91 -0.68 -10.86 2.69
CA VAL A 91 -1.59 -11.50 3.65
C VAL A 91 -2.76 -12.08 2.85
N ALA A 92 -2.94 -13.39 2.95
CA ALA A 92 -3.95 -14.15 2.21
C ALA A 92 -4.65 -15.16 3.13
N LEU A 93 -5.92 -15.41 2.85
CA LEU A 93 -6.63 -16.60 3.34
C LEU A 93 -6.08 -17.86 2.65
N GLU A 94 -6.37 -19.03 3.22
CA GLU A 94 -6.00 -20.32 2.59
C GLU A 94 -6.57 -20.46 1.17
N ASP A 95 -7.82 -20.04 0.96
CA ASP A 95 -8.47 -20.06 -0.37
C ASP A 95 -7.84 -19.09 -1.39
N GLN A 96 -7.07 -18.11 -0.91
CA GLN A 96 -6.32 -17.18 -1.75
C GLN A 96 -4.90 -17.69 -2.04
N PHE A 97 -4.48 -18.79 -1.43
CA PHE A 97 -3.17 -19.38 -1.66
C PHE A 97 -3.23 -20.41 -2.79
N LEU A 98 -2.40 -20.21 -3.82
CA LEU A 98 -2.24 -21.11 -4.94
C LEU A 98 -0.97 -21.94 -4.72
N GLY A 99 -1.17 -23.17 -4.23
CA GLY A 99 -0.12 -24.15 -3.93
C GLY A 99 0.24 -25.03 -5.12
#